data_AF-A0A1M5LL51-F1
#
_entry.id   AF-A0A1M5LL51-F1
#
_cell.length_a   1.000
_cell.length_b   1.000
_cell.length_c   1.000
_cell.angle_alpha   90.00
_cell.angle_beta   90.00
_cell.angle_gamma   90.00
#
_symmetry.space_group_name_H-M   'P 1'
#
loop_
_entity.id
_entity.type
_entity.pdbx_description
1 polymer ?
#
loop_
_entity_poly.entity_id
_entity_poly.type
_entity_poly.pdbx_seq_one_letter_code
_entity_poly.pdbx_strand_id
1 'polypeptide(L)' 'MTVFAASIFDATVVFEGNELFKGQGAARGWADKVAAEIGSPVSVEKVGTGWVLCGNVDGVSCRWGILGQRLKRLD' A
#
# COMPACT_ATOMS: atom_id res chain seq x y z
N MET A 1 -10.14 -13.71 5.58
CA MET A 1 -8.67 -13.50 5.60
C MET A 1 -8.45 -12.03 5.28
N THR A 2 -7.70 -11.30 6.11
CA THR A 2 -7.54 -9.84 5.92
C THR A 2 -6.63 -9.53 4.72
N VAL A 3 -6.92 -8.44 4.00
CA VAL A 3 -6.08 -7.96 2.89
C VAL A 3 -4.63 -7.73 3.31
N PHE A 4 -4.37 -7.37 4.57
CA PHE A 4 -3.01 -7.14 5.08
C PHE A 4 -2.17 -8.42 5.20
N ALA A 5 -2.80 -9.60 5.23
CA ALA A 5 -2.13 -10.89 5.26
C ALA A 5 -1.95 -11.52 3.87
N ALA A 6 -2.59 -10.94 2.84
CA ALA A 6 -2.51 -11.44 1.47
C ALA A 6 -1.12 -11.17 0.88
N SER A 7 -0.60 -12.15 0.14
CA SER A 7 0.69 -12.03 -0.55
C SER A 7 0.59 -11.10 -1.76
N ILE A 8 1.51 -10.16 -1.85
CA ILE A 8 1.74 -9.27 -2.98
C ILE A 8 2.83 -9.92 -3.85
N PHE A 9 2.43 -10.38 -5.03
CA PHE A 9 3.34 -10.98 -6.01
C PHE A 9 3.71 -10.02 -7.15
N ASP A 10 3.14 -8.81 -7.14
CA ASP A 10 3.43 -7.76 -8.12
C ASP A 10 4.88 -7.28 -8.02
N ALA A 11 5.39 -6.71 -9.11
CA ALA A 11 6.73 -6.12 -9.10
C ALA A 11 6.83 -4.99 -8.08
N THR A 12 7.85 -5.06 -7.22
CA THR A 12 8.16 -4.04 -6.21
C THR A 12 9.43 -3.28 -6.57
N VAL A 13 9.62 -2.11 -5.96
CA VAL A 13 10.86 -1.34 -6.01
C VAL A 13 11.26 -0.97 -4.59
N VAL A 14 12.56 -0.95 -4.32
CA VAL A 14 13.07 -0.48 -3.01
C VAL A 14 13.47 0.99 -3.16
N PHE A 15 12.92 1.84 -2.30
CA PHE A 15 13.25 3.26 -2.21
C PHE A 15 13.46 3.64 -0.74
N GLU A 16 14.63 4.21 -0.42
CA GLU A 16 15.02 4.59 0.96
C GLU A 16 14.80 3.48 2.00
N GLY A 17 15.04 2.22 1.62
CA GLY A 17 14.85 1.05 2.49
C GLY A 17 13.40 0.55 2.60
N ASN A 18 12.43 1.22 1.98
CA ASN A 18 11.04 0.81 1.91
C ASN A 18 10.75 0.09 0.60
N GLU A 19 10.09 -1.06 0.67
CA GLU A 19 9.59 -1.76 -0.52
C GLU A 19 8.24 -1.14 -0.91
N LEU A 20 8.13 -0.67 -2.15
CA LEU A 20 7.00 0.06 -2.70
C LEU A 20 6.44 -0.64 -3.94
N PHE A 21 5.21 -0.30 -4.33
CA PHE A 21 4.65 -0.78 -5.58
C PHE A 21 5.40 -0.16 -6.76
N LYS A 22 5.87 -0.99 -7.70
CA LYS A 22 6.56 -0.51 -8.92
C LYS A 22 5.62 0.25 -9.86
N GLY A 23 4.38 -0.22 -9.97
CA GLY A 23 3.39 0.31 -10.90
C GLY A 23 2.19 0.93 -10.20
N GLN A 24 1.72 2.07 -10.71
CA GLN A 24 0.53 2.74 -10.19
C GLN A 24 -0.72 1.85 -10.27
N GLY A 25 -0.88 1.07 -11.35
CA GLY A 25 -2.03 0.17 -11.52
C GLY A 25 -2.09 -0.92 -10.44
N ALA A 26 -0.95 -1.54 -10.13
CA ALA A 26 -0.86 -2.51 -9.04
C ALA A 26 -1.17 -1.84 -7.68
N ALA A 27 -0.58 -0.67 -7.42
CA ALA A 27 -0.87 0.10 -6.22
C ALA A 27 -2.36 0.42 -6.10
N ARG A 28 -3.03 0.81 -7.19
CA ARG A 28 -4.45 1.14 -7.20
C ARG A 28 -5.33 -0.07 -6.92
N GLY A 29 -5.04 -1.22 -7.53
CA GLY A 29 -5.77 -2.45 -7.25
C GLY A 29 -5.67 -2.90 -5.79
N TRP A 30 -4.53 -2.61 -5.13
CA TRP A 30 -4.39 -2.82 -3.69
C TRP A 30 -5.10 -1.74 -2.86
N ALA A 31 -5.11 -0.48 -3.33
CA ALA A 31 -5.85 0.61 -2.68
C ALA A 31 -7.33 0.30 -2.56
N ASP A 32 -7.93 -0.18 -3.63
CA ASP A 32 -9.36 -0.52 -3.65
C ASP A 32 -9.68 -1.66 -2.65
N LYS A 33 -8.78 -2.66 -2.51
CA LYS A 33 -8.93 -3.74 -1.54
C LYS A 33 -8.77 -3.26 -0.10
N VAL A 34 -7.78 -2.41 0.18
CA VAL A 34 -7.59 -1.83 1.52
C VAL A 34 -8.77 -0.95 1.89
N ALA A 35 -9.25 -0.13 0.96
CA ALA A 35 -10.41 0.73 1.18
C ALA A 35 -11.66 -0.07 1.55
N ALA A 36 -11.90 -1.20 0.88
CA ALA A 36 -12.99 -2.11 1.20
C ALA A 36 -12.85 -2.77 2.59
N GLU A 37 -11.62 -3.10 3.02
CA GLU A 37 -11.35 -3.68 4.34
C GLU A 37 -11.55 -2.67 5.48
N ILE A 38 -11.02 -1.44 5.32
CA ILE A 38 -11.04 -0.41 6.39
C ILE A 38 -12.28 0.47 6.38
N GLY A 39 -13.12 0.37 5.35
CA GLY A 39 -14.34 1.17 5.21
C GLY A 39 -14.10 2.68 4.93
N SER A 40 -12.91 3.03 4.42
CA SER A 40 -12.47 4.41 4.21
C SER A 40 -11.71 4.54 2.89
N PRO A 41 -11.81 5.65 2.14
CA PRO A 41 -11.09 5.82 0.89
C PRO A 41 -9.57 5.68 1.04
N VAL A 42 -8.96 4.96 0.12
CA VAL A 42 -7.50 4.82 0.00
C VAL A 42 -7.07 5.31 -1.38
N SER A 43 -6.14 6.25 -1.41
CA SER A 43 -5.51 6.76 -2.62
C SER A 43 -4.12 6.15 -2.80
N VAL A 44 -3.47 6.49 -3.91
CA VAL A 44 -2.08 6.12 -4.18
C VAL A 44 -1.26 7.38 -4.40
N GLU A 45 -0.04 7.40 -3.86
CA GLU A 45 0.87 8.53 -3.96
C GLU A 45 2.23 8.04 -4.49
N LYS A 46 2.84 8.84 -5.37
CA LYS A 46 4.15 8.52 -5.91
C LYS A 46 5.23 8.95 -4.92
N VAL A 47 6.10 8.03 -4.54
CA VAL A 47 7.23 8.28 -3.63
C VAL A 47 8.50 7.76 -4.30
N GLY A 48 9.36 8.70 -4.71
CA GLY A 48 10.57 8.39 -5.48
C GLY A 48 10.24 7.64 -6.78
N THR A 49 10.74 6.40 -6.88
CA THR A 49 10.55 5.50 -8.03
C THR A 49 9.36 4.56 -7.89
N GLY A 50 8.65 4.58 -6.75
CA GLY A 50 7.55 3.68 -6.45
C GLY A 50 6.27 4.41 -6.04
N TRP A 51 5.31 3.62 -5.58
CA TRP A 51 3.99 4.08 -5.15
C TRP A 51 3.65 3.50 -3.78
N VAL A 52 3.01 4.32 -2.95
CA VAL A 52 2.45 3.95 -1.64
C VAL A 52 0.93 4.09 -1.66
N LEU A 53 0.29 3.40 -0.72
CA LEU A 53 -1.13 3.55 -0.43
C LEU A 53 -1.28 4.60 0.67
N CYS A 54 -2.22 5.53 0.51
CA CYS A 54 -2.50 6.58 1.50
C CYS A 54 -3.97 6.52 1.89
N GLY A 55 -4.26 6.45 3.18
CA GLY A 55 -5.65 6.39 3.67
C GLY A 55 -5.78 6.93 5.08
N ASN A 56 -6.99 6.90 5.62
CA ASN A 56 -7.28 7.31 6.98
C ASN A 56 -7.98 6.16 7.73
N VAL A 57 -7.45 5.80 8.89
CA VAL A 57 -8.04 4.81 9.81
C VAL A 57 -8.31 5.51 11.13
N ASP A 58 -9.57 5.59 11.55
CA ASP A 58 -9.99 6.19 12.82
C ASP A 58 -9.44 7.62 13.05
N GLY A 59 -9.38 8.44 11.99
CA GLY A 59 -8.86 9.80 12.03
C GLY A 59 -7.35 9.90 11.85
N VAL A 60 -6.61 8.79 11.79
CA VAL A 60 -5.16 8.75 11.63
C VAL A 60 -4.78 8.53 10.18
N SER A 61 -4.03 9.48 9.60
CA SER A 61 -3.41 9.32 8.29
C SER A 61 -2.40 8.17 8.31
N CYS A 62 -2.64 7.17 7.48
CA CYS A 62 -1.82 5.98 7.35
C CYS A 62 -1.24 5.89 5.93
N ARG A 63 0.02 5.48 5.85
CA ARG A 63 0.67 5.09 4.59
C ARG A 63 1.08 3.63 4.64
N TRP A 64 0.84 2.90 3.57
CA TRP A 64 1.26 1.50 3.44
C TRP A 64 2.16 1.31 2.22
N GLY A 65 3.25 0.58 2.46
CA GLY A 65 4.11 0.00 1.44
C GLY A 65 4.06 -1.51 1.56
N ILE A 66 5.17 -2.14 1.21
CA ILE A 66 5.33 -3.59 1.17
C ILE A 66 6.46 -3.95 2.14
N LEU A 67 6.33 -5.10 2.80
CA LEU A 67 7.41 -5.72 3.54
C LEU A 67 7.24 -7.23 3.44
N GLY A 68 8.20 -7.92 2.82
CA GLY A 68 8.18 -9.38 2.72
C GLY A 68 6.90 -9.87 2.04
N GLN A 69 6.55 -9.24 0.90
CA GLN A 69 5.35 -9.56 0.11
C GLN A 69 4.02 -9.28 0.81
N ARG A 70 3.97 -8.40 1.81
CA ARG A 70 2.71 -8.05 2.49
C ARG A 70 2.61 -6.54 2.68
N LEU A 71 1.38 -6.06 2.81
CA LEU A 71 1.16 -4.66 3.18
C LEU A 71 1.70 -4.39 4.58
N LYS A 72 2.48 -3.32 4.71
CA LYS A 72 3.01 -2.86 5.99
C LYS A 72 2.87 -1.34 6.08
N ARG A 73 2.44 -0.86 7.25
CA ARG A 73 2.39 0.58 7.54
C ARG A 73 3.81 1.12 7.58
N LEU A 74 4.04 2.25 6.91
CA LEU A 74 5.35 2.91 6.80
C LEU A 74 5.62 3.96 7.90
N ASP A 75 4.60 4.22 8.72
CA ASP A 75 4.48 5.34 9.68
C ASP A 75 4.48 6.76 9.05
#